data_AF-A0A258TK79-F1
#
_entry.id   AF-A0A258TK79-F1
#
_cell.length_a   1.000
_cell.length_b   1.000
_cell.length_c   1.000
_cell.angle_alpha   90.00
_cell.angle_beta   90.00
_cell.angle_gamma   90.00
#
_symmetry.space_group_name_H-M   'P 1'
#
loop_
_entity.id
_entity.type
_entity.pdbx_description
1 polymer ?
#
loop_
_entity_poly.entity_id
_entity_poly.type
_entity_poly.pdbx_seq_one_letter_code
_entity_poly.pdbx_strand_id
1 'polypeptide(L)'
;MFSVQQSFDRALFRPAALGYRKLFPKALRTILRHGLSNLTEPFVFLNDLLQLRPKRAAKTLARFVINSSIGIGGLLDVAKAAKLPHRNNGFGNTLAHYGVGPGPYLFLPLIGPTTLRDFIADQSENFVPPIVIGRPLYPFYKIEYQAPRLVIGGLDLRAESDEELTTIMASAVDPYATLRSVYLQNRAAEIAENEGKKASPAFDDPLVDPEAAAPGATAPVAAPEPAPAPADVPSTVPPPQEAPALDSGSNGLPTDAQIAAFVTSQGVF
;
A
#
# COMPACT_ATOMS: atom_id res chain seq x y z
N MET A 1 11.93 11.74 -8.11
CA MET A 1 11.53 11.26 -6.77
C MET A 1 11.94 9.80 -6.54
N PHE A 2 11.55 8.87 -7.42
CA PHE A 2 11.93 7.45 -7.29
C PHE A 2 13.45 7.20 -7.19
N SER A 3 14.24 7.75 -8.12
CA SER A 3 15.71 7.60 -8.12
C SER A 3 16.37 8.14 -6.84
N VAL A 4 15.92 9.31 -6.35
CA VAL A 4 16.43 9.93 -5.13
C VAL A 4 16.19 9.03 -3.91
N GLN A 5 14.99 8.48 -3.78
CA GLN A 5 14.67 7.54 -2.71
C GLN A 5 15.45 6.22 -2.86
N GLN A 6 15.67 5.74 -4.07
CA GLN A 6 16.47 4.53 -4.30
C GLN A 6 17.94 4.73 -3.92
N SER A 7 18.50 5.91 -4.22
CA SER A 7 19.83 6.30 -3.75
C SER A 7 19.89 6.38 -2.23
N PHE A 8 18.88 6.99 -1.59
CA PHE A 8 18.77 7.05 -0.13
C PHE A 8 18.64 5.66 0.51
N ASP A 9 17.80 4.79 -0.05
CA ASP A 9 17.63 3.42 0.43
C ASP A 9 18.94 2.66 0.38
N ARG A 10 19.64 2.72 -0.76
CA ARG A 10 20.91 2.03 -0.95
C ARG A 10 22.02 2.59 -0.05
N ALA A 11 22.04 3.91 0.17
CA ALA A 11 23.10 4.57 0.93
C ALA A 11 22.91 4.48 2.45
N LEU A 12 21.66 4.52 2.94
CA LEU A 12 21.37 4.65 4.37
C LEU A 12 20.38 3.61 4.88
N PHE A 13 19.19 3.51 4.28
CA PHE A 13 18.09 2.75 4.88
C PHE A 13 18.34 1.23 4.86
N ARG A 14 18.79 0.70 3.72
CA ARG A 14 19.14 -0.72 3.57
C ARG A 14 20.31 -1.13 4.47
N PRO A 15 21.45 -0.39 4.51
CA PRO A 15 22.52 -0.68 5.48
C PRO A 15 22.03 -0.68 6.93
N ALA A 16 21.19 0.28 7.32
CA ALA A 16 20.61 0.34 8.66
C ALA A 16 19.71 -0.87 8.95
N ALA A 17 18.87 -1.27 8.00
CA ALA A 17 17.98 -2.44 8.12
C ALA A 17 18.78 -3.75 8.25
N LEU A 18 19.84 -3.92 7.45
CA LEU A 18 20.73 -5.08 7.55
C LEU A 18 21.53 -5.08 8.88
N GLY A 19 21.94 -3.92 9.35
CA GLY A 19 22.53 -3.75 10.68
C GLY A 19 21.57 -4.17 11.79
N TYR A 20 20.32 -3.72 11.73
CA TYR A 20 19.24 -4.15 12.62
C TYR A 20 19.05 -5.68 12.59
N ARG A 21 18.95 -6.29 11.40
CA ARG A 21 18.84 -7.75 11.23
C ARG A 21 20.00 -8.51 11.84
N LYS A 22 21.22 -7.95 11.78
CA LYS A 22 22.44 -8.55 12.34
C LYS A 22 22.50 -8.42 13.87
N LEU A 23 22.04 -7.28 14.42
CA LEU A 23 22.06 -7.01 15.85
C LEU A 23 20.96 -7.77 16.60
N PHE A 24 19.79 -7.94 15.99
CA PHE A 24 18.61 -8.53 16.62
C PHE A 24 18.31 -9.93 16.03
N PRO A 25 18.46 -11.01 16.82
CA PRO A 25 18.07 -12.35 16.39
C PRO A 25 16.60 -12.43 15.99
N LYS A 26 16.25 -13.39 15.11
CA LYS A 26 14.88 -13.57 14.60
C LYS A 26 13.83 -13.59 15.72
N ALA A 27 14.09 -14.29 16.83
CA ALA A 27 13.17 -14.35 17.96
C ALA A 27 12.87 -12.97 18.57
N LEU A 28 13.88 -12.12 18.73
CA LEU A 28 13.70 -10.77 19.30
C LEU A 28 12.98 -9.84 18.32
N ARG A 29 13.26 -9.97 17.01
CA ARG A 29 12.53 -9.22 15.97
C ARG A 29 11.04 -9.60 15.94
N THR A 30 10.72 -10.89 16.07
CA THR A 30 9.33 -11.36 16.20
C THR A 30 8.65 -10.78 17.44
N ILE A 31 9.30 -10.77 18.60
CA ILE A 31 8.77 -10.14 19.82
C ILE A 31 8.49 -8.65 19.61
N LEU A 32 9.41 -7.93 18.95
CA LEU A 32 9.22 -6.52 18.62
C LEU A 32 8.04 -6.31 17.66
N ARG A 33 7.90 -7.16 16.63
CA ARG A 33 6.75 -7.12 15.71
C ARG A 33 5.43 -7.31 16.45
N HIS A 34 5.34 -8.26 17.37
CA HIS A 34 4.14 -8.46 18.17
C HIS A 34 3.82 -7.22 19.01
N GLY A 35 4.82 -6.63 19.67
CA GLY A 35 4.65 -5.40 20.44
C GLY A 35 4.16 -4.24 19.56
N LEU A 36 4.79 -4.04 18.40
CA LEU A 36 4.41 -3.01 17.44
C LEU A 36 3.00 -3.22 16.87
N SER A 37 2.63 -4.46 16.53
CA SER A 37 1.29 -4.83 16.10
C SER A 37 0.26 -4.57 17.21
N ASN A 38 0.55 -4.92 18.46
CA ASN A 38 -0.34 -4.65 19.59
C ASN A 38 -0.58 -3.14 19.79
N LEU A 39 0.42 -2.28 19.52
CA LEU A 39 0.25 -0.82 19.53
C LEU A 39 -0.67 -0.31 18.41
N THR A 40 -0.87 -1.08 17.34
CA THR A 40 -1.78 -0.70 16.24
C THR A 40 -3.21 -1.15 16.49
N GLU A 41 -3.46 -2.14 17.37
CA GLU A 41 -4.80 -2.70 17.62
C GLU A 41 -5.86 -1.66 18.02
N PRO A 42 -5.57 -0.61 18.82
CA PRO A 42 -6.56 0.44 19.11
C PRO A 42 -7.05 1.17 17.84
N PHE A 43 -6.19 1.34 16.84
CA PHE A 43 -6.54 1.93 15.55
C PHE A 43 -7.42 0.98 14.74
N VAL A 44 -7.05 -0.30 14.71
CA VAL A 44 -7.84 -1.37 14.07
C VAL A 44 -9.24 -1.43 14.68
N PHE A 45 -9.33 -1.32 16.01
CA PHE A 45 -10.59 -1.32 16.75
C PHE A 45 -11.47 -0.13 16.37
N LEU A 46 -10.90 1.08 16.35
CA LEU A 46 -11.63 2.29 15.95
C LEU A 46 -12.14 2.18 14.52
N ASN A 47 -11.33 1.67 13.59
CA ASN A 47 -11.75 1.49 12.20
C ASN A 47 -12.80 0.39 12.03
N ASP A 48 -12.72 -0.72 12.78
CA ASP A 48 -13.79 -1.72 12.79
C ASP A 48 -15.12 -1.13 13.32
N LEU A 49 -15.07 -0.20 14.29
CA LEU A 49 -16.26 0.55 14.73
C LEU A 49 -16.77 1.52 13.66
N LEU A 50 -15.88 2.29 13.02
CA LEU A 50 -16.23 3.22 11.96
C LEU A 50 -16.85 2.50 10.75
N GLN A 51 -16.46 1.26 10.48
CA GLN A 51 -17.03 0.41 9.43
C GLN A 51 -18.28 -0.36 9.88
N LEU A 52 -18.82 -0.09 11.07
CA LEU A 52 -19.99 -0.78 11.65
C LEU A 52 -19.84 -2.30 11.73
N ARG A 53 -18.65 -2.79 12.10
CA ARG A 53 -18.32 -4.22 12.22
C ARG A 53 -18.12 -4.62 13.69
N PRO A 54 -19.19 -4.72 14.50
CA PRO A 54 -19.07 -4.92 15.95
C PRO A 54 -18.39 -6.24 16.33
N LYS A 55 -18.64 -7.33 15.57
CA LYS A 55 -17.97 -8.62 15.79
C LYS A 55 -16.46 -8.53 15.58
N ARG A 56 -16.03 -7.72 14.62
CA ARG A 56 -14.61 -7.50 14.30
C ARG A 56 -13.97 -6.65 15.40
N ALA A 57 -14.59 -5.52 15.75
CA ALA A 57 -14.15 -4.67 16.84
C ALA A 57 -14.01 -5.44 18.17
N ALA A 58 -14.97 -6.28 18.53
CA ALA A 58 -14.90 -7.10 19.75
C ALA A 58 -13.71 -8.07 19.76
N LYS A 59 -13.38 -8.70 18.62
CA LYS A 59 -12.22 -9.58 18.49
C LYS A 59 -10.91 -8.80 18.62
N THR A 60 -10.81 -7.66 17.96
CA THR A 60 -9.65 -6.76 18.02
C THR A 60 -9.41 -6.26 19.44
N LEU A 61 -10.48 -5.84 20.14
CA LEU A 61 -10.40 -5.43 21.54
C LEU A 61 -9.97 -6.57 22.46
N ALA A 62 -10.56 -7.76 22.31
CA ALA A 62 -10.17 -8.93 23.09
C ALA A 62 -8.69 -9.28 22.88
N ARG A 63 -8.21 -9.24 21.63
CA ARG A 63 -6.81 -9.45 21.27
C ARG A 63 -5.89 -8.44 21.96
N PHE A 64 -6.21 -7.15 21.86
CA PHE A 64 -5.44 -6.09 22.52
C PHE A 64 -5.37 -6.27 24.03
N VAL A 65 -6.50 -6.58 24.69
CA VAL A 65 -6.54 -6.76 26.15
C VAL A 65 -5.73 -7.98 26.56
N ILE A 66 -5.87 -9.11 25.88
CA ILE A 66 -5.13 -10.35 26.17
C ILE A 66 -3.62 -10.14 25.99
N ASN A 67 -3.21 -9.60 24.85
CA ASN A 67 -1.79 -9.38 24.55
C ASN A 67 -1.18 -8.31 25.45
N SER A 68 -1.91 -7.25 25.79
CA SER A 68 -1.41 -6.20 26.68
C SER A 68 -1.29 -6.67 28.15
N SER A 69 -2.18 -7.55 28.61
CA SER A 69 -2.18 -8.05 29.99
C SER A 69 -1.31 -9.28 30.18
N ILE A 70 -1.68 -10.39 29.56
CA ILE A 70 -1.01 -11.69 29.68
C ILE A 70 0.22 -11.74 28.77
N GLY A 71 0.15 -11.11 27.60
CA GLY A 71 1.24 -11.08 26.63
C GLY A 71 2.36 -10.06 26.92
N ILE A 72 2.49 -9.59 28.16
CA ILE A 72 3.54 -8.66 28.62
C ILE A 72 3.56 -7.39 27.74
N GLY A 73 2.46 -6.63 27.76
CA GLY A 73 2.36 -5.39 26.98
C GLY A 73 2.30 -5.58 25.46
N GLY A 74 2.01 -6.80 24.99
CA GLY A 74 1.89 -7.13 23.57
C GLY A 74 3.11 -7.82 22.96
N LEU A 75 4.17 -8.05 23.74
CA LEU A 75 5.40 -8.70 23.28
C LEU A 75 5.19 -10.19 22.93
N LEU A 76 4.18 -10.83 23.53
CA LEU A 76 3.79 -12.20 23.25
C LEU A 76 2.37 -12.23 22.66
N ASP A 77 2.21 -12.90 21.53
CA ASP A 77 0.91 -13.04 20.87
C ASP A 77 0.07 -14.20 21.44
N VAL A 78 -0.37 -14.03 22.69
CA VAL A 78 -1.20 -15.02 23.40
C VAL A 78 -2.61 -15.12 22.77
N ALA A 79 -3.13 -14.02 22.24
CA ALA A 79 -4.43 -13.97 21.59
C ALA A 79 -4.51 -14.85 20.34
N LYS A 80 -3.41 -15.04 19.60
CA LYS A 80 -3.36 -15.96 18.47
C LYS A 80 -3.67 -17.40 18.89
N ALA A 81 -3.16 -17.86 20.03
CA ALA A 81 -3.48 -19.17 20.59
C ALA A 81 -4.98 -19.32 20.93
N ALA A 82 -5.67 -18.20 21.21
CA ALA A 82 -7.11 -18.14 21.41
C ALA A 82 -7.92 -17.96 20.11
N LYS A 83 -7.32 -18.18 18.94
CA LYS A 83 -7.94 -18.02 17.60
C LYS A 83 -8.41 -16.59 17.30
N LEU A 84 -7.70 -15.60 17.82
CA LEU A 84 -7.88 -14.18 17.50
C LEU A 84 -6.66 -13.69 16.71
N PRO A 85 -6.55 -14.01 15.40
CA PRO A 85 -5.42 -13.54 14.59
C PRO A 85 -5.46 -12.02 14.43
N HIS A 86 -4.28 -11.42 14.22
CA HIS A 86 -4.19 -10.01 13.83
C HIS A 86 -4.87 -9.80 12.48
N ARG A 87 -5.38 -8.59 12.25
CA ARG A 87 -5.86 -8.18 10.94
C ARG A 87 -5.61 -6.70 10.76
N ASN A 88 -4.95 -6.38 9.65
CA ASN A 88 -4.72 -5.00 9.25
C ASN A 88 -6.04 -4.30 8.95
N ASN A 89 -6.30 -3.20 9.68
CA ASN A 89 -7.40 -2.30 9.38
C ASN A 89 -7.02 -0.87 9.79
N GLY A 90 -6.90 0.02 8.83
CA GLY A 90 -6.62 1.44 9.07
C GLY A 90 -7.66 2.35 8.43
N PHE A 91 -7.52 3.65 8.63
CA PHE A 91 -8.46 4.62 8.07
C PHE A 91 -8.53 4.59 6.54
N GLY A 92 -7.44 4.21 5.85
CA GLY A 92 -7.47 3.99 4.40
C GLY A 92 -8.43 2.87 3.98
N ASN A 93 -8.54 1.80 4.77
CA ASN A 93 -9.52 0.73 4.57
C ASN A 93 -10.94 1.21 4.88
N THR A 94 -11.12 2.03 5.91
CA THR A 94 -12.41 2.64 6.22
C THR A 94 -12.90 3.53 5.09
N LEU A 95 -12.03 4.37 4.52
CA LEU A 95 -12.38 5.17 3.34
C LEU A 95 -12.74 4.28 2.14
N ALA A 96 -11.97 3.21 1.91
CA ALA A 96 -12.26 2.24 0.86
C ALA A 96 -13.61 1.54 1.06
N HIS A 97 -13.95 1.18 2.30
CA HIS A 97 -15.24 0.59 2.68
C HIS A 97 -16.41 1.50 2.31
N TYR A 98 -16.22 2.82 2.45
CA TYR A 98 -17.19 3.84 2.05
C TYR A 98 -17.10 4.26 0.56
N GLY A 99 -16.36 3.51 -0.26
CA GLY A 99 -16.30 3.72 -1.71
C GLY A 99 -15.28 4.75 -2.18
N VAL A 100 -14.43 5.28 -1.30
CA VAL A 100 -13.34 6.18 -1.71
C VAL A 100 -12.26 5.37 -2.42
N GLY A 101 -12.10 5.66 -3.72
CA GLY A 101 -11.05 5.05 -4.54
C GLY A 101 -9.63 5.41 -4.07
N PRO A 102 -8.61 4.68 -4.52
CA PRO A 102 -7.21 4.94 -4.12
C PRO A 102 -6.71 6.34 -4.54
N GLY A 103 -7.22 6.88 -5.65
CA GLY A 103 -6.68 8.09 -6.26
C GLY A 103 -5.33 7.85 -6.95
N PRO A 104 -4.55 8.91 -7.23
CA PRO A 104 -3.25 8.76 -7.87
C PRO A 104 -2.27 8.00 -6.97
N TYR A 105 -1.45 7.17 -7.62
CA TYR A 105 -0.31 6.53 -6.98
C TYR A 105 0.81 7.56 -6.78
N LEU A 106 1.38 7.57 -5.58
CA LEU A 106 2.45 8.47 -5.18
C LEU A 106 3.63 7.62 -4.69
N PHE A 107 4.83 8.10 -5.01
CA PHE A 107 6.05 7.51 -4.46
C PHE A 107 6.80 8.61 -3.71
N LEU A 108 6.69 8.58 -2.39
CA LEU A 108 7.16 9.64 -1.52
C LEU A 108 8.51 9.29 -0.89
N PRO A 109 9.44 10.25 -0.74
CA PRO A 109 10.65 10.03 0.03
C PRO A 109 10.33 9.61 1.46
N LEU A 110 11.15 8.70 2.03
CA LEU A 110 11.03 8.10 3.38
C LEU A 110 9.78 7.25 3.64
N ILE A 111 8.65 7.55 3.00
CA ILE A 111 7.38 6.82 3.17
C ILE A 111 7.31 5.63 2.20
N GLY A 112 7.76 5.82 0.95
CA GLY A 112 7.71 4.80 -0.10
C GLY A 112 6.43 4.85 -0.95
N PRO A 113 5.99 3.70 -1.50
CA PRO A 113 4.81 3.63 -2.36
C PRO A 113 3.53 3.86 -1.54
N THR A 114 2.67 4.76 -2.02
CA THR A 114 1.38 5.06 -1.38
C THR A 114 0.32 5.47 -2.40
N THR A 115 -0.93 5.59 -1.97
CA THR A 115 -2.00 6.23 -2.74
C THR A 115 -2.38 7.56 -2.11
N LEU A 116 -3.00 8.47 -2.85
CA LEU A 116 -3.50 9.73 -2.26
C LEU A 116 -4.46 9.47 -1.10
N ARG A 117 -5.37 8.48 -1.25
CA ARG A 117 -6.28 8.08 -0.19
C ARG A 117 -5.53 7.61 1.04
N ASP A 118 -4.60 6.67 0.87
CA ASP A 118 -3.89 6.07 2.01
C ASP A 118 -2.98 7.09 2.70
N PHE A 119 -2.31 7.96 1.94
CA PHE A 119 -1.51 9.05 2.51
C PHE A 119 -2.36 10.00 3.37
N ILE A 120 -3.48 10.51 2.83
CA ILE A 120 -4.37 11.39 3.59
C ILE A 120 -4.95 10.64 4.81
N ALA A 121 -5.28 9.36 4.63
CA ALA A 121 -5.86 8.56 5.69
C ALA A 121 -4.88 8.36 6.86
N ASP A 122 -3.63 8.00 6.57
CA ASP A 122 -2.59 7.80 7.57
C ASP A 122 -2.32 9.09 8.35
N GLN A 123 -2.29 10.26 7.67
CA GLN A 123 -2.13 11.53 8.39
C GLN A 123 -3.35 11.82 9.28
N SER A 124 -4.56 11.64 8.74
CA SER A 124 -5.80 11.87 9.50
C SER A 124 -5.87 10.96 10.73
N GLU A 125 -5.46 9.71 10.60
CA GLU A 125 -5.49 8.72 11.68
C GLU A 125 -4.57 9.09 12.85
N ASN A 126 -3.48 9.81 12.60
CA ASN A 126 -2.58 10.28 13.64
C ASN A 126 -3.00 11.62 14.26
N PHE A 127 -3.59 12.53 13.47
CA PHE A 127 -3.91 13.90 13.92
C PHE A 127 -5.34 14.07 14.44
N VAL A 128 -6.32 13.32 13.93
CA VAL A 128 -7.74 13.51 14.25
C VAL A 128 -8.13 12.97 15.63
N PRO A 129 -7.75 11.75 16.06
CA PRO A 129 -8.18 11.22 17.37
C PRO A 129 -7.81 12.12 18.56
N PRO A 130 -6.58 12.68 18.67
CA PRO A 130 -6.24 13.61 19.74
C PRO A 130 -7.15 14.85 19.84
N ILE A 131 -7.70 15.29 18.71
CA ILE A 131 -8.58 16.46 18.60
C ILE A 131 -10.00 16.10 19.00
N VAL A 132 -10.51 14.96 18.53
CA VAL A 132 -11.91 14.57 18.69
C VAL A 132 -12.19 13.95 20.07
N ILE A 133 -11.37 13.00 20.50
CA ILE A 133 -11.56 12.28 21.78
C ILE A 133 -10.64 12.79 22.90
N GLY A 134 -9.71 13.69 22.58
CA GLY A 134 -8.82 14.31 23.54
C GLY A 134 -7.53 13.51 23.78
N ARG A 135 -6.44 14.25 23.99
CA ARG A 135 -5.09 13.73 24.24
C ARG A 135 -4.95 12.70 25.37
N PRO A 136 -5.67 12.81 26.51
CA PRO A 136 -5.55 11.81 27.59
C PRO A 136 -6.11 10.44 27.20
N LEU A 137 -7.15 10.40 26.36
CA LEU A 137 -7.83 9.18 25.93
C LEU A 137 -7.17 8.51 24.74
N TYR A 138 -6.15 9.16 24.18
CA TYR A 138 -5.39 8.64 23.06
C TYR A 138 -3.93 8.92 23.31
N PRO A 139 -3.18 8.09 24.06
CA PRO A 139 -1.76 8.34 24.36
C PRO A 139 -0.82 8.02 23.18
N PHE A 140 -1.30 7.29 22.16
CA PHE A 140 -0.47 6.77 21.06
C PHE A 140 -0.07 7.83 20.01
N TYR A 141 -0.61 9.05 20.07
CA TYR A 141 -0.14 10.18 19.23
C TYR A 141 1.24 10.70 19.62
N LYS A 142 1.71 10.41 20.84
CA LYS A 142 2.94 11.02 21.32
C LYS A 142 4.16 10.45 20.58
N ILE A 143 5.17 11.30 20.39
CA ILE A 143 6.35 10.96 19.59
C ILE A 143 7.13 9.77 20.16
N GLU A 144 7.05 9.57 21.48
CA GLU A 144 7.66 8.46 22.20
C GLU A 144 7.10 7.10 21.77
N TYR A 145 5.86 7.05 21.28
CA TYR A 145 5.25 5.83 20.71
C TYR A 145 5.41 5.77 19.20
N GLN A 146 5.24 6.91 18.52
CA GLN A 146 5.27 6.98 17.06
C GLN A 146 6.67 6.78 16.48
N ALA A 147 7.70 7.40 17.06
CA ALA A 147 9.05 7.30 16.53
C ALA A 147 9.61 5.88 16.58
N PRO A 148 9.52 5.11 17.70
CA PRO A 148 9.95 3.72 17.70
C PRO A 148 9.13 2.86 16.75
N ARG A 149 7.81 3.06 16.66
CA ARG A 149 6.96 2.32 15.72
C ARG A 149 7.41 2.52 14.27
N LEU A 150 7.62 3.77 13.86
CA LEU A 150 8.03 4.11 12.49
C LEU A 150 9.44 3.61 12.19
N VAL A 151 10.39 3.87 13.10
CA VAL A 151 11.81 3.54 12.86
C VAL A 151 12.03 2.03 12.96
N ILE A 152 11.62 1.38 14.04
CA ILE A 152 11.84 -0.06 14.23
C ILE A 152 10.99 -0.85 13.25
N GLY A 153 9.71 -0.49 13.10
CA GLY A 153 8.82 -1.15 12.14
C GLY A 153 9.30 -1.00 10.70
N GLY A 154 9.76 0.19 10.32
CA GLY A 154 10.32 0.43 8.99
C GLY A 154 11.62 -0.35 8.75
N LEU A 155 12.53 -0.40 9.71
CA LEU A 155 13.77 -1.18 9.62
C LEU A 155 13.50 -2.67 9.55
N ASP A 156 12.56 -3.19 10.35
CA ASP A 156 12.21 -4.61 10.36
C ASP A 156 11.53 -5.02 9.05
N LEU A 157 10.53 -4.27 8.58
CA LEU A 157 9.89 -4.46 7.27
C LEU A 157 10.93 -4.47 6.15
N ARG A 158 11.82 -3.46 6.12
CA ARG A 158 12.86 -3.37 5.11
C ARG A 158 13.86 -4.53 5.17
N ALA A 159 14.17 -5.02 6.36
CA ALA A 159 15.11 -6.12 6.59
C ALA A 159 14.55 -7.48 6.21
N GLU A 160 13.27 -7.73 6.47
CA GLU A 160 12.58 -8.98 6.09
C GLU A 160 12.29 -9.01 4.60
N SER A 161 11.91 -7.89 4.00
CA SER A 161 11.62 -7.82 2.56
C SER A 161 12.85 -7.59 1.67
N ASP A 162 14.08 -7.53 2.21
CA ASP A 162 15.27 -7.15 1.42
C ASP A 162 15.55 -8.10 0.26
N GLU A 163 15.46 -9.40 0.50
CA GLU A 163 15.78 -10.43 -0.50
C GLU A 163 14.78 -10.42 -1.66
N GLU A 164 13.50 -10.39 -1.33
CA GLU A 164 12.41 -10.36 -2.29
C GLU A 164 12.41 -9.05 -3.10
N LEU A 165 12.54 -7.90 -2.44
CA LEU A 165 12.63 -6.60 -3.11
C LEU A 165 13.84 -6.54 -4.04
N THR A 166 14.99 -7.06 -3.62
CA THR A 166 16.20 -7.09 -4.45
C THR A 166 15.98 -7.98 -5.68
N THR A 167 15.33 -9.13 -5.50
CA THR A 167 15.05 -10.09 -6.60
C THR A 167 14.07 -9.50 -7.62
N ILE A 168 12.99 -8.88 -7.15
CA ILE A 168 12.00 -8.20 -8.01
C ILE A 168 12.65 -7.03 -8.75
N MET A 169 13.41 -6.19 -8.05
CA MET A 169 14.05 -5.03 -8.68
C MET A 169 15.14 -5.42 -9.68
N ALA A 170 15.88 -6.51 -9.43
CA ALA A 170 16.95 -6.95 -10.33
C ALA A 170 16.43 -7.57 -11.63
N SER A 171 15.24 -8.17 -11.60
CA SER A 171 14.60 -8.80 -12.76
C SER A 171 13.61 -7.88 -13.50
N ALA A 172 13.24 -6.75 -12.91
CA ALA A 172 12.29 -5.81 -13.50
C ALA A 172 12.88 -5.00 -14.66
N VAL A 173 12.17 -4.98 -15.79
CA VAL A 173 12.47 -4.08 -16.92
C VAL A 173 12.25 -2.61 -16.53
N ASP A 174 11.18 -2.33 -15.78
CA ASP A 174 10.91 -1.03 -15.15
C ASP A 174 10.63 -1.22 -13.64
N PRO A 175 11.64 -1.01 -12.77
CA PRO A 175 11.48 -1.16 -11.33
C PRO A 175 10.37 -0.28 -10.74
N TYR A 176 10.12 0.90 -11.30
CA TYR A 176 9.07 1.79 -10.78
C TYR A 176 7.68 1.24 -11.13
N ALA A 177 7.45 0.86 -12.38
CA ALA A 177 6.18 0.27 -12.80
C ALA A 177 5.88 -1.05 -12.08
N THR A 178 6.90 -1.88 -11.86
CA THR A 178 6.76 -3.13 -11.09
C THR A 178 6.36 -2.85 -9.65
N LEU A 179 7.05 -1.95 -8.94
CA LEU A 179 6.71 -1.61 -7.55
C LEU A 179 5.32 -1.00 -7.43
N ARG A 180 4.93 -0.14 -8.37
CA ARG A 180 3.58 0.43 -8.43
C ARG A 180 2.54 -0.67 -8.56
N SER A 181 2.74 -1.60 -9.48
CA SER A 181 1.80 -2.69 -9.76
C SER A 181 1.65 -3.61 -8.55
N VAL A 182 2.78 -4.04 -7.99
CA VAL A 182 2.83 -4.87 -6.77
C VAL A 182 2.11 -4.19 -5.61
N TYR A 183 2.44 -2.93 -5.33
CA TYR A 183 1.81 -2.18 -4.24
C TYR A 183 0.28 -2.07 -4.41
N LEU A 184 -0.19 -1.71 -5.60
CA LEU A 184 -1.63 -1.57 -5.86
C LEU A 184 -2.37 -2.90 -5.79
N GLN A 185 -1.75 -4.00 -6.23
CA GLN A 185 -2.31 -5.35 -6.11
C GLN A 185 -2.45 -5.76 -4.65
N ASN A 186 -1.39 -5.60 -3.85
CA ASN A 186 -1.42 -5.91 -2.42
C ASN A 186 -2.49 -5.09 -1.68
N ARG A 187 -2.55 -3.80 -1.98
CA ARG A 187 -3.53 -2.91 -1.37
C ARG A 187 -4.97 -3.29 -1.72
N ALA A 188 -5.21 -3.65 -2.98
CA ALA A 188 -6.52 -4.12 -3.41
C ALA A 188 -6.90 -5.46 -2.75
N ALA A 189 -5.94 -6.37 -2.58
CA ALA A 189 -6.12 -7.63 -1.89
C ALA A 189 -6.47 -7.45 -0.40
N GLU A 190 -5.74 -6.59 0.31
CA GLU A 190 -6.00 -6.28 1.73
C GLU A 190 -7.40 -5.67 1.93
N ILE A 191 -7.83 -4.77 1.05
CA ILE A 191 -9.18 -4.17 1.09
C ILE A 191 -10.24 -5.24 0.81
N ALA A 192 -10.02 -6.08 -0.21
CA ALA A 192 -10.95 -7.15 -0.56
C ALA A 192 -11.11 -8.16 0.59
N GLU A 193 -10.00 -8.57 1.22
CA GLU A 193 -10.01 -9.44 2.39
C GLU A 193 -10.77 -8.79 3.55
N ASN A 194 -10.56 -7.49 3.78
CA ASN A 194 -11.31 -6.74 4.78
C ASN A 194 -12.82 -6.73 4.49
N GLU A 195 -13.24 -6.69 3.23
CA GLU A 195 -14.63 -6.84 2.80
C GLU A 195 -15.16 -8.29 2.83
N GLY A 196 -14.34 -9.27 3.23
CA GLY A 196 -14.70 -10.68 3.22
C GLY A 196 -14.78 -11.29 1.81
N LYS A 197 -14.18 -10.62 0.81
CA LYS A 197 -14.10 -11.09 -0.57
C LYS A 197 -12.84 -11.95 -0.73
N LYS A 198 -12.87 -12.92 -1.65
CA LYS A 198 -11.65 -13.66 -2.04
C LYS A 198 -10.67 -12.67 -2.68
N ALA A 199 -9.50 -12.52 -2.06
CA ALA A 199 -8.42 -11.70 -2.57
C ALA A 199 -7.46 -12.54 -3.43
N SER A 200 -6.84 -11.91 -4.43
CA SER A 200 -5.65 -12.47 -5.08
C SER A 200 -4.50 -12.54 -4.07
N PRO A 201 -3.54 -13.49 -4.23
CA PRO A 201 -2.40 -13.56 -3.33
C PRO A 201 -1.64 -12.22 -3.32
N ALA A 202 -1.59 -11.60 -2.15
CA ALA A 202 -0.75 -10.45 -1.87
C ALA A 202 0.66 -10.92 -1.51
N PHE A 203 1.64 -10.01 -1.58
CA PHE A 203 2.92 -10.22 -0.92
C PHE A 203 2.72 -10.38 0.59
N ASP A 204 3.54 -11.23 1.21
CA ASP A 204 3.54 -11.42 2.66
C ASP A 204 3.92 -10.11 3.34
N ASP A 205 2.93 -9.43 3.95
CA ASP A 205 3.19 -8.31 4.84
C ASP A 205 3.88 -8.86 6.10
N PRO A 206 5.14 -8.53 6.42
CA PRO A 206 5.82 -9.08 7.59
C PRO A 206 5.24 -8.59 8.92
N LEU A 207 4.34 -7.59 8.93
CA LEU A 207 3.50 -7.25 10.09
C LEU A 207 2.33 -8.23 10.27
N VAL A 208 1.91 -8.89 9.20
CA VAL A 208 1.06 -10.09 9.24
C VAL A 208 1.99 -11.28 9.46
N ASP A 209 1.93 -11.86 10.65
CA ASP A 209 2.73 -13.05 10.96
C ASP A 209 2.47 -14.14 9.89
N PRO A 210 3.50 -14.62 9.16
CA PRO A 210 3.32 -15.60 8.07
C PRO A 210 2.72 -16.92 8.55
N GLU A 211 2.74 -17.19 9.86
CA GLU A 211 2.10 -18.34 10.47
C GLU A 211 0.60 -18.10 10.81
N ALA A 212 0.08 -16.88 10.56
CA ALA A 212 -1.35 -16.57 10.56
C ALA A 212 -1.98 -16.72 9.16
N ALA A 213 -1.17 -16.67 8.09
CA ALA A 213 -1.57 -17.17 6.79
C ALA A 213 -1.66 -18.71 6.87
N ALA A 214 -2.77 -19.29 6.44
CA ALA A 214 -2.96 -20.74 6.45
C ALA A 214 -1.78 -21.45 5.76
N PRO A 215 -1.35 -22.65 6.22
CA PRO A 215 -0.26 -23.38 5.61
C PRO A 215 -0.68 -23.77 4.18
N GLY A 216 -0.15 -23.06 3.17
CA GLY A 216 -0.44 -23.32 1.77
C GLY A 216 -0.24 -22.17 0.78
N ALA A 217 0.11 -20.96 1.22
CA ALA A 217 0.25 -19.81 0.30
C ALA A 217 1.68 -19.55 -0.23
N THR A 218 2.64 -20.45 0.01
CA THR A 218 3.94 -20.40 -0.70
C THR A 218 3.82 -21.04 -2.07
N ALA A 219 3.10 -20.38 -2.98
CA ALA A 219 3.27 -20.65 -4.40
C ALA A 219 4.59 -19.98 -4.86
N PRO A 220 5.46 -20.67 -5.62
CA PRO A 220 6.60 -20.02 -6.22
C PRO A 220 6.10 -18.89 -7.12
N VAL A 221 6.73 -17.72 -7.03
CA VAL A 221 6.55 -16.65 -8.03
C VAL A 221 6.91 -17.24 -9.38
N ALA A 222 5.90 -17.57 -10.18
CA ALA A 222 6.10 -17.96 -11.56
C ALA A 222 6.76 -16.78 -12.27
N ALA A 223 7.91 -17.05 -12.89
CA ALA A 223 8.58 -16.08 -13.74
C ALA A 223 7.58 -15.49 -14.75
N PRO A 224 7.63 -14.18 -15.05
CA PRO A 224 6.79 -13.63 -16.09
C PRO A 224 7.05 -14.38 -17.39
N GLU A 225 5.98 -14.96 -17.95
CA GLU A 225 6.00 -15.60 -19.26
C GLU A 225 6.55 -14.58 -20.28
N PRO A 226 7.52 -14.96 -21.12
CA PRO A 226 8.07 -14.03 -22.10
C PRO A 226 6.95 -13.55 -23.02
N ALA A 227 6.84 -12.23 -23.18
CA ALA A 227 5.88 -11.61 -24.08
C ALA A 227 5.97 -12.26 -25.48
N PRO A 228 4.84 -12.51 -26.16
CA PRO A 228 4.89 -13.02 -27.52
C PRO A 228 5.65 -12.04 -28.40
N ALA A 229 6.55 -12.59 -29.24
CA ALA A 229 7.34 -11.83 -30.20
C ALA A 229 6.43 -10.91 -31.05
N PRO A 230 6.90 -9.70 -31.43
CA PRO A 230 6.11 -8.82 -32.27
C PRO A 230 5.79 -9.51 -33.59
N ALA A 231 4.49 -9.59 -33.91
CA ALA A 231 4.03 -10.03 -35.22
C ALA A 231 4.59 -9.08 -36.29
N ASP A 232 5.10 -9.65 -37.39
CA ASP A 232 5.53 -8.93 -38.58
C ASP A 232 4.41 -8.02 -39.09
N VAL A 233 4.59 -6.71 -38.92
CA VAL A 233 3.78 -5.71 -39.60
C VAL A 233 4.32 -5.57 -41.03
N PRO A 234 3.52 -5.81 -42.08
CA PRO A 234 3.98 -5.59 -43.45
C PRO A 234 4.29 -4.11 -43.64
N SER A 235 5.53 -3.81 -44.04
CA SER A 235 5.93 -2.47 -44.46
C SER A 235 5.29 -2.14 -45.79
N THR A 236 4.20 -1.38 -45.79
CA THR A 236 3.73 -0.65 -46.97
C THR A 236 3.49 0.81 -46.58
N VAL A 237 4.52 1.63 -46.76
CA VAL A 237 4.43 3.09 -46.78
C VAL A 237 3.76 3.49 -48.11
N PRO A 238 2.61 4.19 -48.12
CA PRO A 238 2.13 4.83 -49.33
C PRO A 238 2.97 6.10 -49.61
N PRO A 239 3.22 6.46 -50.88
CA PRO A 239 3.99 7.65 -51.22
C PRO A 239 3.26 8.95 -50.81
N PRO A 240 3.98 10.09 -50.68
CA PRO A 240 3.41 11.32 -50.16
C PRO A 240 2.33 11.88 -51.09
N GLN A 241 1.15 12.19 -50.55
CA GLN A 241 0.17 13.00 -51.26
C GLN A 241 0.56 14.48 -51.18
N GLU A 242 0.63 15.10 -52.36
CA GLU A 242 0.92 16.52 -52.56
C GLU A 242 -0.24 17.37 -52.02
N ALA A 243 0.07 18.32 -51.13
CA ALA A 243 -0.92 19.23 -50.55
C ALA A 243 -1.36 20.31 -51.57
N PRO A 244 -2.65 20.64 -51.69
CA PRO A 244 -3.06 21.77 -52.50
C PRO A 244 -2.69 23.09 -51.81
N ALA A 245 -2.23 24.05 -52.61
CA ALA A 245 -1.79 25.37 -52.19
C ALA A 245 -2.89 26.15 -51.44
N LEU A 246 -2.51 26.76 -50.32
CA LEU A 246 -3.33 27.72 -49.57
C LEU A 246 -3.34 29.07 -50.31
N ASP A 247 -4.48 29.44 -50.87
CA ASP A 247 -4.75 30.81 -51.33
C ASP A 247 -4.87 31.76 -50.13
N SER A 248 -4.28 32.93 -50.28
CA SER A 248 -4.13 33.95 -49.26
C SER A 248 -5.33 34.89 -49.27
N GLY A 249 -6.23 34.81 -48.28
CA GLY A 249 -7.38 35.71 -48.23
C GLY A 249 -8.15 35.75 -46.91
N SER A 250 -7.84 36.77 -46.11
CA SER A 250 -8.68 37.40 -45.08
C SER A 250 -9.08 36.64 -43.79
N ASN A 251 -8.68 37.25 -42.68
CA ASN A 251 -9.06 37.00 -41.29
C ASN A 251 -10.59 36.91 -41.05
N GLY A 252 -11.02 35.86 -40.36
CA GLY A 252 -12.30 35.79 -39.66
C GLY A 252 -12.38 34.54 -38.77
N LEU A 253 -12.48 34.70 -37.45
CA LEU A 253 -12.73 33.61 -36.51
C LEU A 253 -14.08 32.93 -36.84
N PRO A 254 -14.16 31.58 -36.91
CA PRO A 254 -15.43 30.90 -37.14
C PRO A 254 -16.37 31.06 -35.93
N THR A 255 -17.63 31.43 -36.21
CA THR A 255 -18.69 31.65 -35.23
C THR A 255 -19.26 30.34 -34.65
N ASP A 256 -19.88 30.45 -33.47
CA ASP A 256 -20.39 29.36 -32.62
C ASP A 256 -21.33 28.34 -33.32
N ALA A 257 -21.87 28.67 -34.48
CA ALA A 257 -22.67 27.75 -35.30
C ALA A 257 -21.84 26.62 -35.95
N GLN A 258 -20.53 26.81 -36.16
CA GLN A 258 -19.66 25.77 -36.72
C GLN A 258 -19.14 24.77 -35.68
N ILE A 259 -19.12 25.16 -34.40
CA ILE A 259 -18.71 24.28 -33.29
C ILE A 259 -19.84 23.30 -32.93
N ALA A 260 -21.10 23.72 -33.03
CA ALA A 260 -22.26 22.86 -32.74
C ALA A 260 -22.45 21.71 -33.75
N ALA A 261 -22.05 21.87 -35.01
CA ALA A 261 -22.17 20.82 -36.03
C ALA A 261 -21.14 19.68 -35.86
N PHE A 262 -20.00 19.95 -35.21
CA PHE A 262 -18.96 18.95 -34.99
C PHE A 262 -19.32 17.98 -33.85
N VAL A 263 -20.00 18.47 -32.81
CA VAL A 263 -20.37 17.70 -31.60
C VAL A 263 -21.51 16.70 -31.86
N THR A 264 -22.35 16.90 -32.86
CA THR A 264 -23.44 15.96 -33.20
C THR A 264 -23.02 14.81 -34.14
N SER A 265 -21.84 14.87 -34.76
CA SER A 265 -21.39 13.83 -35.72
C SER A 265 -20.54 12.69 -35.12
N GLN A 266 -20.11 12.82 -33.86
CA GLN A 266 -19.30 11.83 -33.15
C GLN A 266 -20.12 11.22 -32.02
N GLY A 267 -21.05 10.33 -32.38
CA GLY A 267 -21.96 9.67 -31.44
C GLY A 267 -21.25 8.83 -30.38
N VAL A 268 -21.05 9.41 -29.18
CA VAL A 268 -20.60 8.71 -27.98
C VAL A 268 -21.58 9.00 -26.85
N PHE A 269 -22.37 7.99 -26.47
CA PHE A 269 -22.92 7.86 -25.12
C PHE A 269 -21.89 7.19 -24.23
#